data_AF-A0A2G5I0S5-F1
#
_entry.id   AF-A0A2G5I0S5-F1
#
_cell.length_a   1.000
_cell.length_b   1.000
_cell.length_c   1.000
_cell.angle_alpha   90.00
_cell.angle_beta   90.00
_cell.angle_gamma   90.00
#
_symmetry.space_group_name_H-M   'P 1'
#
loop_
_entity.id
_entity.type
_entity.pdbx_description
1 polymer ?
#
loop_
_entity_poly.entity_id
_entity_poly.type
_entity_poly.pdbx_seq_one_letter_code
_entity_poly.pdbx_strand_id
1 'polypeptide(L)'
;MELPTIIVLQLQEQLLTSWSEMYNPFVNKLQAKSNVQMISTIEEAGNALQSTPPPAAVWATDKALAEPEFRQLKDLAVVYVRNGGTIVFGARFSGSDALFSDFSLPWRVDDYYRGTFHLNATVTSVRKTGLAPSYSQKAHHLTNVQHEDALYLPSHSSRPPPRVFFDPSVDWLRHTPVALGSFGEGKAGYMGDINAEVDSENVLLALLGLND
;
A
#
# COMPACT_ATOMS: atom_id res chain seq x y z
N MET A 1 5.06 14.88 22.53
CA MET A 1 4.62 15.02 21.13
C MET A 1 3.31 14.28 21.00
N GLU A 2 2.33 14.88 20.33
CA GLU A 2 1.10 14.16 19.98
C GLU A 2 1.44 13.07 18.97
N LEU A 3 0.78 11.92 19.09
CA LEU A 3 0.97 10.82 18.14
C LEU A 3 0.35 11.19 16.78
N PRO A 4 0.96 10.81 15.65
CA PRO A 4 0.39 11.05 14.33
C PRO A 4 -0.96 10.35 14.20
N THR A 5 -1.93 10.99 13.53
CA THR A 5 -3.21 10.34 13.21
C THR A 5 -3.08 9.52 11.93
N ILE A 6 -3.48 8.25 11.99
CA ILE A 6 -3.52 7.34 10.85
C ILE A 6 -4.96 6.93 10.60
N ILE A 7 -5.44 7.11 9.38
CA ILE A 7 -6.75 6.61 8.97
C ILE A 7 -6.58 5.20 8.42
N VAL A 8 -7.41 4.27 8.88
CA VAL A 8 -7.63 2.98 8.22
C VAL A 8 -8.97 3.08 7.51
N LEU A 9 -8.93 3.16 6.19
CA LEU A 9 -10.10 3.39 5.33
C LEU A 9 -10.61 2.05 4.80
N GLN A 10 -11.80 1.67 5.26
CA GLN A 10 -12.45 0.38 4.99
C GLN A 10 -13.94 0.56 4.68
N LEU A 11 -14.29 0.84 3.43
CA LEU A 11 -15.64 1.25 3.02
C LEU A 11 -16.52 0.08 2.55
N GLN A 12 -15.92 -1.03 2.12
CA GLN A 12 -16.65 -2.16 1.54
C GLN A 12 -16.62 -3.41 2.44
N GLU A 13 -15.55 -3.60 3.22
CA GLU A 13 -15.29 -4.88 3.89
C GLU A 13 -15.51 -4.88 5.42
N GLN A 14 -16.12 -3.81 5.95
CA GLN A 14 -16.26 -3.55 7.40
C GLN A 14 -16.93 -4.67 8.23
N LEU A 15 -17.69 -5.58 7.60
CA LEU A 15 -18.43 -6.65 8.29
C LEU A 15 -17.79 -8.05 8.18
N LEU A 16 -16.63 -8.16 7.52
CA LEU A 16 -15.99 -9.46 7.33
C LEU A 16 -15.10 -9.81 8.53
N THR A 17 -15.55 -10.72 9.38
CA THR A 17 -14.76 -11.25 10.52
C THR A 17 -13.36 -11.69 10.09
N SER A 18 -13.26 -12.30 8.90
CA SER A 18 -11.99 -12.76 8.33
C SER A 18 -11.00 -11.63 8.04
N TRP A 19 -11.45 -10.39 7.87
CA TRP A 19 -10.55 -9.24 7.76
C TRP A 19 -9.93 -8.93 9.12
N SER A 20 -10.76 -8.83 10.16
CA SER A 20 -10.28 -8.49 11.51
C SER A 20 -9.27 -9.53 12.03
N GLU A 21 -9.55 -10.83 11.86
CA GLU A 21 -8.62 -11.90 12.27
C GLU A 21 -7.26 -11.79 11.57
N MET A 22 -7.25 -11.37 10.31
CA MET A 22 -6.05 -11.30 9.48
C MET A 22 -5.24 -10.01 9.72
N TYR A 23 -5.92 -8.86 9.89
CA TYR A 23 -5.26 -7.54 9.93
C TYR A 23 -5.22 -6.89 11.31
N ASN A 24 -5.82 -7.50 12.35
CA ASN A 24 -5.65 -7.02 13.73
C ASN A 24 -4.17 -6.87 14.16
N PRO A 25 -3.23 -7.76 13.80
CA PRO A 25 -1.81 -7.55 14.10
C PRO A 25 -1.24 -6.24 13.52
N PHE A 26 -1.65 -5.88 12.30
CA PHE A 26 -1.27 -4.62 11.65
C PHE A 26 -1.86 -3.42 12.39
N VAL A 27 -3.16 -3.48 12.71
CA VAL A 27 -3.84 -2.41 13.47
C VAL A 27 -3.21 -2.22 14.85
N ASN A 28 -2.90 -3.31 15.57
CA ASN A 28 -2.24 -3.25 16.88
C ASN A 28 -0.87 -2.57 16.80
N LYS A 29 -0.07 -2.87 15.76
CA LYS A 29 1.22 -2.21 15.54
C LYS A 29 1.07 -0.73 15.20
N LEU A 30 0.04 -0.36 14.44
CA LEU A 30 -0.28 1.04 14.17
C LEU A 30 -0.65 1.77 15.47
N GLN A 31 -1.54 1.20 16.28
CA GLN A 31 -1.99 1.78 17.55
C GLN A 31 -0.84 1.96 18.55
N ALA A 32 0.20 1.12 18.50
CA ALA A 32 1.39 1.27 19.32
C ALA A 32 2.24 2.51 18.96
N LYS A 33 2.06 3.10 17.77
CA LYS A 33 2.87 4.21 17.24
C LYS A 33 2.05 5.43 16.80
N SER A 34 0.73 5.35 16.80
CA SER A 34 -0.15 6.37 16.19
C SER A 34 -1.54 6.39 16.82
N ASN A 35 -2.27 7.47 16.58
CA ASN A 35 -3.70 7.55 16.86
C ASN A 35 -4.47 6.99 15.65
N VAL A 36 -4.94 5.75 15.75
CA VAL A 36 -5.61 5.06 14.64
C VAL A 36 -7.11 5.36 14.64
N GLN A 37 -7.63 5.82 13.51
CA GLN A 37 -9.07 5.99 13.27
C GLN A 37 -9.52 5.03 12.17
N MET A 38 -10.41 4.10 12.54
CA MET A 38 -11.09 3.23 11.58
C MET A 38 -12.25 4.01 10.97
N ILE A 39 -12.25 4.20 9.65
CA ILE A 39 -13.29 4.93 8.94
C ILE A 39 -13.93 4.01 7.91
N SER A 40 -15.26 3.92 7.97
CA SER A 40 -16.02 2.98 7.12
C SER A 40 -17.21 3.61 6.40
N THR A 41 -17.39 4.93 6.50
CA THR A 41 -18.40 5.67 5.76
C THR A 41 -17.77 6.69 4.81
N ILE A 42 -18.46 6.97 3.70
CA ILE A 42 -18.02 7.97 2.71
C ILE A 42 -17.94 9.37 3.33
N GLU A 43 -18.89 9.71 4.20
CA GLU A 43 -18.95 11.02 4.86
C GLU A 43 -17.75 11.24 5.79
N GLU A 44 -17.48 10.29 6.69
CA GLU A 44 -16.33 10.35 7.60
C GLU A 44 -15.01 10.38 6.82
N ALA A 45 -14.89 9.59 5.75
CA ALA A 45 -13.70 9.58 4.90
C ALA A 45 -13.47 10.93 4.21
N GLY A 46 -14.53 11.52 3.65
CA GLY A 46 -14.48 12.85 3.04
C GLY A 46 -14.09 13.93 4.04
N ASN A 47 -14.64 13.88 5.25
CA ASN A 47 -14.30 14.81 6.33
C ASN A 47 -12.85 14.65 6.79
N ALA A 48 -12.36 13.42 6.95
CA ALA A 48 -11.00 13.14 7.38
C ALA A 48 -9.95 13.63 6.36
N LEU A 49 -10.16 13.38 5.07
CA LEU A 49 -9.23 13.80 4.00
C LEU A 49 -9.12 15.33 3.85
N GLN A 50 -10.13 16.08 4.31
CA GLN A 50 -10.18 17.54 4.27
C GLN A 50 -9.90 18.20 5.63
N SER A 51 -9.59 17.40 6.66
CA SER A 51 -9.37 17.90 8.01
C SER A 51 -8.12 18.78 8.11
N THR A 52 -8.10 19.68 9.11
CA THR A 52 -6.95 20.52 9.44
C THR A 52 -6.68 20.42 10.95
N PRO A 53 -5.53 19.87 11.37
CA PRO A 53 -4.46 19.31 10.53
C PRO A 53 -4.89 18.03 9.79
N PRO A 54 -4.32 17.74 8.61
CA PRO A 54 -4.64 16.52 7.87
C PRO A 54 -4.07 15.28 8.58
N PRO A 55 -4.61 14.07 8.34
CA PRO A 55 -4.02 12.85 8.86
C PRO A 55 -2.61 12.65 8.30
N ALA A 56 -1.73 12.08 9.12
CA ALA A 56 -0.33 11.85 8.74
C ALA A 56 -0.22 10.84 7.58
N ALA A 57 -1.06 9.80 7.59
CA ALA A 57 -1.21 8.89 6.47
C ALA A 57 -2.57 8.17 6.50
N VAL A 58 -2.92 7.57 5.36
CA VAL A 58 -4.13 6.78 5.15
C VAL A 58 -3.73 5.39 4.67
N TRP A 59 -4.22 4.34 5.32
CA TRP A 59 -4.17 2.97 4.82
C TRP A 59 -5.53 2.61 4.23
N ALA A 60 -5.61 2.53 2.90
CA ALA A 60 -6.79 2.09 2.18
C ALA A 60 -6.77 0.56 2.02
N THR A 61 -7.71 -0.12 2.67
CA THR A 61 -7.64 -1.58 2.89
C THR A 61 -8.47 -2.39 1.89
N ASP A 62 -9.36 -1.73 1.17
CA ASP A 62 -10.25 -2.34 0.18
C ASP A 62 -10.34 -1.50 -1.10
N LYS A 63 -10.91 -2.08 -2.14
CA LYS A 63 -10.89 -1.53 -3.49
C LYS A 63 -11.83 -0.32 -3.70
N ALA A 64 -12.49 0.20 -2.66
CA ALA A 64 -13.51 1.23 -2.81
C ALA A 64 -13.03 2.43 -3.65
N LEU A 65 -11.82 2.95 -3.39
CA LEU A 65 -11.28 4.08 -4.14
C LEU A 65 -11.05 3.79 -5.63
N ALA A 66 -10.97 2.54 -6.06
CA ALA A 66 -10.88 2.18 -7.47
C ALA A 66 -12.25 2.13 -8.18
N GLU A 67 -13.35 2.09 -7.44
CA GLU A 67 -14.69 1.86 -7.98
C GLU A 67 -15.39 3.18 -8.39
N PRO A 68 -16.20 3.18 -9.46
CA PRO A 68 -16.88 4.38 -9.95
C PRO A 68 -17.77 5.08 -8.91
N GLU A 69 -18.44 4.33 -8.03
CA GLU A 69 -19.32 4.90 -7.02
C GLU A 69 -18.60 5.77 -5.97
N PHE A 70 -17.28 5.60 -5.80
CA PHE A 70 -16.47 6.39 -4.87
C PHE A 70 -15.65 7.50 -5.57
N ARG A 71 -15.98 7.87 -6.83
CA ARG A 71 -15.23 8.87 -7.61
C ARG A 71 -14.96 10.17 -6.84
N GLN A 72 -15.98 10.74 -6.18
CA GLN A 72 -15.81 11.99 -5.43
C GLN A 72 -14.81 11.83 -4.27
N LEU A 73 -14.86 10.69 -3.56
CA LEU A 73 -13.93 10.41 -2.49
C LEU A 73 -12.51 10.16 -3.02
N LYS A 74 -12.38 9.51 -4.18
CA LYS A 74 -11.10 9.38 -4.88
C LYS A 74 -10.52 10.74 -5.25
N ASP A 75 -11.33 11.67 -5.77
CA ASP A 75 -10.86 13.03 -6.08
C ASP A 75 -10.32 13.74 -4.83
N LEU A 76 -10.98 13.58 -3.67
CA LEU A 76 -10.48 14.07 -2.39
C LEU A 76 -9.17 13.40 -1.97
N ALA A 77 -9.03 12.08 -2.15
CA ALA A 77 -7.80 11.35 -1.85
C ALA A 77 -6.62 11.83 -2.74
N VAL A 78 -6.88 12.10 -4.02
CA VAL A 78 -5.91 12.68 -4.96
C VAL A 78 -5.47 14.06 -4.48
N VAL A 79 -6.40 14.93 -4.06
CA VAL A 79 -6.07 16.25 -3.52
C VAL A 79 -5.26 16.14 -2.22
N TYR A 80 -5.66 15.25 -1.31
CA TYR A 80 -4.94 14.98 -0.05
C TYR A 80 -3.48 14.59 -0.31
N VAL A 81 -3.23 13.61 -1.19
CA VAL A 81 -1.86 13.19 -1.52
C VAL A 81 -1.10 14.30 -2.23
N ARG A 82 -1.71 14.98 -3.20
CA ARG A 82 -1.05 16.08 -3.93
C ARG A 82 -0.53 17.17 -2.99
N ASN A 83 -1.22 17.41 -1.87
CA ASN A 83 -0.89 18.42 -0.87
C ASN A 83 -0.04 17.88 0.31
N GLY A 84 0.69 16.78 0.12
CA GLY A 84 1.65 16.26 1.12
C GLY A 84 1.17 15.05 1.91
N GLY A 85 -0.07 14.61 1.71
CA GLY A 85 -0.60 13.41 2.33
C GLY A 85 0.08 12.12 1.84
N THR A 86 0.02 11.06 2.64
CA THR A 86 0.47 9.72 2.25
C THR A 86 -0.71 8.76 2.25
N ILE A 87 -0.97 8.08 1.13
CA ILE A 87 -1.94 6.98 1.08
C ILE A 87 -1.24 5.68 0.70
N VAL A 88 -1.59 4.57 1.36
CA VAL A 88 -1.09 3.24 1.05
C VAL A 88 -2.26 2.33 0.75
N PHE A 89 -2.29 1.76 -0.45
CA PHE A 89 -3.26 0.76 -0.88
C PHE A 89 -2.73 -0.64 -0.52
N GLY A 90 -3.51 -1.45 0.18
CA GLY A 90 -3.08 -2.81 0.50
C GLY A 90 -4.17 -3.65 1.17
N ALA A 91 -3.75 -4.67 1.90
CA ALA A 91 -4.65 -5.69 2.46
C ALA A 91 -5.43 -6.44 1.36
N ARG A 92 -6.72 -6.13 1.17
CA ARG A 92 -7.55 -6.76 0.14
C ARG A 92 -7.72 -5.88 -1.10
N PHE A 93 -6.88 -4.86 -1.23
CA PHE A 93 -6.80 -4.03 -2.42
C PHE A 93 -6.18 -4.79 -3.60
N SER A 94 -7.00 -5.12 -4.61
CA SER A 94 -6.55 -5.89 -5.79
C SER A 94 -5.86 -5.05 -6.88
N GLY A 95 -5.55 -3.77 -6.64
CA GLY A 95 -4.91 -2.89 -7.63
C GLY A 95 -5.92 -2.28 -8.64
N SER A 96 -5.56 -1.16 -9.28
CA SER A 96 -6.23 -0.66 -10.50
C SER A 96 -5.34 0.30 -11.28
N ASP A 97 -5.02 -0.01 -12.54
CA ASP A 97 -4.25 0.87 -13.44
C ASP A 97 -4.87 2.28 -13.50
N ALA A 98 -6.20 2.36 -13.59
CA ALA A 98 -6.93 3.62 -13.66
C ALA A 98 -6.76 4.44 -12.36
N LEU A 99 -6.79 3.78 -11.20
CA LEU A 99 -6.56 4.45 -9.93
C LEU A 99 -5.14 5.01 -9.85
N PHE A 100 -4.12 4.22 -10.19
CA PHE A 100 -2.73 4.68 -10.12
C PHE A 100 -2.45 5.84 -11.09
N SER A 101 -3.10 5.82 -12.26
CA SER A 101 -3.06 6.93 -13.21
C SER A 101 -3.61 8.25 -12.63
N ASP A 102 -4.59 8.20 -11.73
CA ASP A 102 -5.11 9.42 -11.07
C ASP A 102 -4.07 10.07 -10.13
N PHE A 103 -3.12 9.27 -9.62
CA PHE A 103 -1.93 9.74 -8.91
C PHE A 103 -0.73 9.98 -9.83
N SER A 104 -0.93 10.02 -11.16
CA SER A 104 0.14 10.16 -12.16
C SER A 104 1.24 9.09 -12.06
N LEU A 105 0.91 7.92 -11.52
CA LEU A 105 1.82 6.78 -11.41
C LEU A 105 1.60 5.84 -12.61
N PRO A 106 2.66 5.45 -13.34
CA PRO A 106 2.55 4.61 -14.53
C PRO A 106 2.31 3.12 -14.21
N TRP A 107 2.00 2.82 -12.94
CA TRP A 107 1.91 1.47 -12.41
C TRP A 107 0.77 0.70 -13.04
N ARG A 108 1.00 -0.58 -13.28
CA ARG A 108 0.00 -1.50 -13.83
C ARG A 108 -0.16 -2.68 -12.90
N VAL A 109 -1.39 -3.12 -12.71
CA VAL A 109 -1.69 -4.35 -11.98
C VAL A 109 -1.25 -5.52 -12.85
N ASP A 110 -0.54 -6.44 -12.22
CA ASP A 110 0.03 -7.60 -12.87
C ASP A 110 -0.27 -8.86 -12.06
N ASP A 111 0.41 -9.93 -12.45
CA ASP A 111 0.26 -11.28 -11.95
C ASP A 111 0.25 -11.40 -10.43
N TYR A 112 -0.31 -12.52 -9.99
CA TYR A 112 -0.49 -12.86 -8.60
C TYR A 112 0.21 -14.18 -8.29
N TYR A 113 1.18 -14.16 -7.38
CA TYR A 113 1.89 -15.37 -6.97
C TYR A 113 2.60 -15.21 -5.63
N ARG A 114 3.10 -16.34 -5.11
CA ARG A 114 4.00 -16.37 -3.95
C ARG A 114 5.46 -16.38 -4.42
N GLY A 115 6.23 -15.41 -3.96
CA GLY A 115 7.65 -15.29 -4.25
C GLY A 115 8.46 -14.98 -3.00
N THR A 116 9.79 -14.85 -3.18
CA THR A 116 10.69 -14.21 -2.21
C THR A 116 11.19 -12.93 -2.83
N PHE A 117 10.97 -11.82 -2.15
CA PHE A 117 11.31 -10.49 -2.63
C PHE A 117 12.34 -9.87 -1.70
N HIS A 118 13.22 -9.07 -2.28
CA HIS A 118 14.38 -8.50 -1.62
C HIS A 118 14.20 -7.00 -1.49
N LEU A 119 14.61 -6.48 -0.35
CA LEU A 119 14.60 -5.05 -0.06
C LEU A 119 15.52 -4.34 -1.05
N ASN A 120 14.97 -3.38 -1.78
CA ASN A 120 15.73 -2.55 -2.69
C ASN A 120 16.51 -1.49 -1.90
N ALA A 121 17.81 -1.69 -1.77
CA ALA A 121 18.68 -0.79 -1.02
C ALA A 121 18.74 0.64 -1.60
N THR A 122 18.42 0.81 -2.89
CA THR A 122 18.51 2.09 -3.60
C THR A 122 17.37 3.06 -3.29
N VAL A 123 16.22 2.55 -2.82
CA VAL A 123 15.05 3.38 -2.48
C VAL A 123 15.37 4.29 -1.30
N THR A 124 15.39 5.61 -1.50
CA THR A 124 15.68 6.58 -0.43
C THR A 124 14.43 7.20 0.17
N SER A 125 13.28 7.02 -0.46
CA SER A 125 11.99 7.58 -0.07
C SER A 125 11.38 6.94 1.18
N VAL A 126 11.93 5.80 1.62
CA VAL A 126 11.46 5.00 2.77
C VAL A 126 12.63 4.73 3.71
N ARG A 127 12.44 4.97 5.01
CA ARG A 127 13.40 4.51 6.02
C ARG A 127 13.37 2.98 6.06
N LYS A 128 14.52 2.33 6.24
CA LYS A 128 14.62 0.86 6.13
C LYS A 128 14.79 0.14 7.48
N THR A 129 14.76 0.89 8.58
CA THR A 129 14.91 0.33 9.93
C THR A 129 13.81 -0.69 10.20
N GLY A 130 14.20 -1.89 10.65
CA GLY A 130 13.29 -2.99 10.97
C GLY A 130 12.71 -3.74 9.76
N LEU A 131 13.08 -3.37 8.53
CA LEU A 131 12.66 -4.09 7.33
C LEU A 131 13.53 -5.33 7.10
N ALA A 132 12.90 -6.47 6.82
CA ALA A 132 13.62 -7.69 6.49
C ALA A 132 14.38 -7.53 5.16
N PRO A 133 15.63 -8.02 5.03
CA PRO A 133 16.39 -7.92 3.78
C PRO A 133 15.72 -8.67 2.62
N SER A 134 14.94 -9.71 2.94
CA SER A 134 14.05 -10.39 2.02
C SER A 134 13.02 -11.20 2.80
N TYR A 135 11.83 -11.39 2.25
CA TYR A 135 10.82 -12.27 2.85
C TYR A 135 9.91 -12.87 1.77
N SER A 136 9.20 -13.95 2.12
CA SER A 136 8.23 -14.58 1.23
C SER A 136 6.84 -14.02 1.49
N GLN A 137 6.15 -13.61 0.42
CA GLN A 137 4.78 -13.13 0.47
C GLN A 137 3.98 -13.65 -0.72
N LYS A 138 2.67 -13.78 -0.53
CA LYS A 138 1.71 -14.05 -1.60
C LYS A 138 1.04 -12.74 -1.98
N ALA A 139 1.40 -12.19 -3.12
CA ALA A 139 1.05 -10.83 -3.48
C ALA A 139 0.49 -10.70 -4.89
N HIS A 140 -0.36 -9.70 -5.06
CA HIS A 140 -0.58 -9.06 -6.36
C HIS A 140 0.62 -8.15 -6.66
N HIS A 141 1.07 -8.14 -7.90
CA HIS A 141 2.25 -7.37 -8.28
C HIS A 141 1.87 -6.16 -9.12
N LEU A 142 2.72 -5.15 -9.07
CA LEU A 142 2.72 -4.07 -10.03
C LEU A 142 3.83 -4.25 -11.06
N THR A 143 3.59 -3.80 -12.28
CA THR A 143 4.63 -3.52 -13.28
C THR A 143 4.67 -2.03 -13.61
N ASN A 144 5.67 -1.63 -14.40
CA ASN A 144 5.98 -0.22 -14.71
C ASN A 144 6.26 0.66 -13.49
N VAL A 145 6.61 0.07 -12.34
CA VAL A 145 7.13 0.81 -11.19
C VAL A 145 8.58 1.21 -11.47
N GLN A 146 8.92 2.48 -11.25
CA GLN A 146 10.32 2.92 -11.35
C GLN A 146 11.15 2.24 -10.27
N HIS A 147 12.40 1.93 -10.57
CA HIS A 147 13.25 1.19 -9.62
C HIS A 147 13.40 1.92 -8.28
N GLU A 148 13.45 3.25 -8.30
CA GLU A 148 13.52 4.12 -7.10
C GLU A 148 12.25 4.14 -6.24
N ASP A 149 11.10 3.71 -6.79
CA ASP A 149 9.83 3.59 -6.07
C ASP A 149 9.56 2.15 -5.59
N ALA A 150 10.26 1.15 -6.15
CA ALA A 150 10.04 -0.26 -5.88
C ALA A 150 10.80 -0.73 -4.63
N LEU A 151 10.12 -0.77 -3.47
CA LEU A 151 10.74 -1.08 -2.17
C LEU A 151 11.15 -2.55 -2.04
N TYR A 152 10.34 -3.47 -2.56
CA TYR A 152 10.69 -4.88 -2.67
C TYR A 152 10.59 -5.34 -4.11
N LEU A 153 11.60 -6.08 -4.57
CA LEU A 153 11.68 -6.63 -5.92
C LEU A 153 12.20 -8.07 -5.88
N PRO A 154 11.88 -8.91 -6.87
CA PRO A 154 12.56 -10.18 -7.04
C PRO A 154 14.04 -9.95 -7.35
N SER A 155 14.87 -10.92 -6.98
CA SER A 155 16.28 -10.93 -7.37
C SER A 155 16.59 -12.15 -8.23
N HIS A 156 17.75 -12.19 -8.87
CA HIS A 156 18.22 -13.39 -9.55
C HIS A 156 18.37 -14.61 -8.62
N SER A 157 18.42 -14.41 -7.30
CA SER A 157 18.40 -15.50 -6.32
C SER A 157 17.00 -16.00 -5.98
N SER A 158 15.96 -15.24 -6.34
CA SER A 158 14.56 -15.65 -6.22
C SER A 158 14.25 -16.76 -7.23
N ARG A 159 13.37 -17.67 -6.85
CA ARG A 159 12.81 -18.63 -7.82
C ARG A 159 11.82 -17.89 -8.72
N PRO A 160 11.92 -18.01 -10.05
CA PRO A 160 10.93 -17.43 -10.93
C PRO A 160 9.56 -18.06 -10.62
N PRO A 161 8.46 -17.29 -10.74
CA PRO A 161 7.13 -17.85 -10.62
C PRO A 161 6.93 -19.01 -11.60
N PRO A 162 6.09 -20.00 -11.27
CA PRO A 162 5.68 -21.00 -12.26
C PRO A 162 5.02 -20.33 -13.46
N ARG A 163 5.31 -20.78 -14.69
CA ARG A 163 4.79 -20.19 -15.96
C ARG A 163 3.27 -20.10 -16.05
N VAL A 164 2.53 -20.84 -15.23
CA VAL A 164 1.06 -20.75 -15.17
C VAL A 164 0.56 -19.50 -14.45
N PHE A 165 1.44 -18.80 -13.73
CA PHE A 165 1.15 -17.59 -12.97
C PHE A 165 1.81 -16.35 -13.55
N PHE A 166 2.48 -16.43 -14.70
CA PHE A 166 2.99 -15.21 -15.33
C PHE A 166 3.07 -15.26 -16.85
N ASP A 167 2.86 -14.11 -17.48
CA ASP A 167 3.13 -13.93 -18.90
C ASP A 167 4.66 -13.95 -19.13
N PRO A 168 5.20 -14.95 -19.86
CA PRO A 168 6.64 -15.06 -20.07
C PRO A 168 7.24 -13.91 -20.91
N SER A 169 6.41 -13.04 -21.49
CA SER A 169 6.86 -11.81 -22.14
C SER A 169 7.18 -10.67 -21.16
N VAL A 170 6.73 -10.77 -19.91
CA VAL A 170 7.01 -9.80 -18.86
C VAL A 170 8.27 -10.22 -18.08
N ASP A 171 9.20 -9.28 -17.92
CA ASP A 171 10.37 -9.48 -17.08
C ASP A 171 9.94 -9.56 -15.62
N TRP A 172 9.83 -10.79 -15.10
CA TRP A 172 9.39 -11.05 -13.73
C TRP A 172 10.23 -10.33 -12.67
N LEU A 173 11.48 -9.95 -12.97
CA LEU A 173 12.32 -9.15 -12.07
C LEU A 173 11.77 -7.74 -11.83
N ARG A 174 10.78 -7.31 -12.60
CA ARG A 174 10.06 -6.03 -12.45
C ARG A 174 8.73 -6.14 -11.71
N HIS A 175 8.33 -7.36 -11.31
CA HIS A 175 7.09 -7.57 -10.56
C HIS A 175 7.26 -7.03 -9.14
N THR A 176 6.61 -5.92 -8.85
CA THR A 176 6.82 -5.14 -7.64
C THR A 176 5.66 -5.35 -6.68
N PRO A 177 5.81 -6.16 -5.62
CA PRO A 177 4.74 -6.35 -4.63
C PRO A 177 4.59 -5.15 -3.68
N VAL A 178 5.64 -4.33 -3.53
CA VAL A 178 5.66 -3.20 -2.60
C VAL A 178 6.30 -1.99 -3.27
N ALA A 179 5.55 -0.89 -3.36
CA ALA A 179 6.00 0.34 -4.01
C ALA A 179 5.58 1.59 -3.21
N LEU A 180 6.34 2.67 -3.34
CA LEU A 180 5.99 4.00 -2.84
C LEU A 180 6.43 5.06 -3.83
N GLY A 181 5.47 5.60 -4.58
CA GLY A 181 5.69 6.63 -5.59
C GLY A 181 5.35 8.03 -5.07
N SER A 182 5.99 9.03 -5.64
CA SER A 182 5.72 10.44 -5.32
C SER A 182 4.62 11.01 -6.21
N PHE A 183 3.75 11.85 -5.63
CA PHE A 183 2.71 12.56 -6.37
C PHE A 183 2.43 13.93 -5.73
N GLY A 184 2.70 15.01 -6.47
CA GLY A 184 2.69 16.35 -5.90
C GLY A 184 3.71 16.45 -4.77
N GLU A 185 3.27 16.89 -3.59
CA GLU A 185 4.09 16.98 -2.38
C GLU A 185 4.04 15.72 -1.51
N GLY A 186 3.14 14.78 -1.82
CA GLY A 186 2.89 13.58 -1.02
C GLY A 186 3.26 12.28 -1.74
N LYS A 187 2.72 11.17 -1.24
CA LYS A 187 3.06 9.82 -1.68
C LYS A 187 1.85 8.90 -1.81
N ALA A 188 1.88 8.05 -2.83
CA ALA A 188 0.97 6.92 -2.96
C ALA A 188 1.77 5.61 -2.94
N GLY A 189 1.39 4.71 -2.05
CA GLY A 189 2.04 3.43 -1.83
C GLY A 189 1.13 2.25 -2.16
N TYR A 190 1.74 1.11 -2.44
CA TYR A 190 1.05 -0.14 -2.68
C TYR A 190 1.75 -1.28 -1.93
N MET A 191 0.95 -2.16 -1.31
CA MET A 191 1.41 -3.39 -0.69
C MET A 191 0.45 -4.51 -1.09
N GLY A 192 0.90 -5.36 -2.01
CA GLY A 192 0.06 -6.39 -2.63
C GLY A 192 -0.09 -7.68 -1.83
N ASP A 193 0.56 -7.81 -0.67
CA ASP A 193 0.45 -8.97 0.20
C ASP A 193 -0.99 -9.19 0.67
N ILE A 194 -1.57 -10.33 0.29
CA ILE A 194 -2.95 -10.67 0.66
C ILE A 194 -3.05 -11.64 1.85
N ASN A 195 -1.90 -12.15 2.32
CA ASN A 195 -1.82 -13.18 3.35
C ASN A 195 -1.43 -12.60 4.71
N ALA A 196 -1.21 -11.28 4.80
CA ALA A 196 -0.83 -10.58 6.03
C ALA A 196 0.42 -11.20 6.67
N GLU A 197 1.48 -11.36 5.89
CA GLU A 197 2.74 -11.93 6.36
C GLU A 197 3.34 -11.03 7.47
N VAL A 198 3.99 -11.64 8.45
CA VAL A 198 4.49 -10.93 9.65
C VAL A 198 5.48 -9.80 9.28
N ASP A 199 6.34 -10.02 8.29
CA ASP A 199 7.28 -9.00 7.82
C ASP A 199 6.57 -7.81 7.14
N SER A 200 5.41 -8.03 6.52
CA SER A 200 4.61 -6.98 5.87
C SER A 200 4.08 -5.96 6.88
N GLU A 201 3.97 -6.31 8.17
CA GLU A 201 3.57 -5.36 9.21
C GLU A 201 4.57 -4.20 9.33
N ASN A 202 5.88 -4.49 9.33
CA ASN A 202 6.92 -3.46 9.39
C ASN A 202 7.02 -2.69 8.06
N VAL A 203 6.74 -3.36 6.95
CA VAL A 203 6.65 -2.72 5.63
C VAL A 203 5.53 -1.68 5.61
N LEU A 204 4.33 -2.02 6.10
CA LEU A 204 3.23 -1.07 6.20
C LEU A 204 3.60 0.15 7.06
N LEU A 205 4.20 -0.08 8.24
CA LEU A 205 4.68 1.02 9.10
C LEU A 205 5.67 1.92 8.36
N ALA A 206 6.58 1.35 7.58
CA ALA A 206 7.56 2.11 6.81
C ALA A 206 6.91 2.93 5.68
N LEU A 207 5.93 2.37 4.97
CA LEU A 207 5.18 3.08 3.92
C LEU A 207 4.34 4.23 4.49
N LEU A 208 3.80 4.07 5.70
CA LEU A 208 3.04 5.11 6.41
C LEU A 208 3.93 6.10 7.17
N GLY A 209 5.26 5.95 7.11
CA GLY A 209 6.21 6.86 7.76
C GLY A 209 6.34 6.72 9.28
N LEU A 210 6.02 5.55 9.83
CA LEU A 210 6.00 5.26 11.29
C LEU A 210 7.19 4.43 11.79
N ASN A 211 8.15 4.11 10.93
CA ASN A 211 9.35 3.37 11.31
C ASN A 211 10.46 4.31 11.83
N ASP A 212 10.16 4.90 12.97
CA ASP A 212 11.12 5.48 13.91
C ASP A 212 11.68 4.40 14.85
#